data_AF-A0A075HY78-F1
#
_entry.id   AF-A0A075HY78-F1
#
_cell.length_a   1.000
_cell.length_b   1.000
_cell.length_c   1.000
_cell.angle_alpha   90.00
_cell.angle_beta   90.00
_cell.angle_gamma   90.00
#
_symmetry.space_group_name_H-M   'P 1'
#
loop_
_entity.id
_entity.type
_entity.pdbx_description
1 polymer ?
#
loop_
_entity_poly.entity_id
_entity_poly.type
_entity_poly.pdbx_seq_one_letter_code
_entity_poly.pdbx_strand_id
1 'polypeptide(L)' 'MPPGMPVATVGVDRGDNAAVLAIQMLALSDIDLASRFAEWRKSRTARVIADDESLRE' A
#
# COMPACT_ATOMS: atom_id res chain seq x y z
N MET A 1 6.01 -19.32 13.12
CA MET A 1 4.61 -19.22 13.53
C MET A 1 4.08 -20.60 13.82
N PRO A 2 3.75 -20.94 15.08
CA PRO A 2 3.11 -22.22 15.37
C PRO A 2 1.71 -22.28 14.75
N PRO A 3 1.17 -23.47 14.46
CA PRO A 3 -0.20 -23.63 13.99
C PRO A 3 -1.20 -22.89 14.89
N GLY A 4 -2.13 -22.14 14.30
CA GLY A 4 -3.16 -21.37 15.02
C GLY A 4 -2.80 -19.91 15.34
N MET A 5 -1.54 -19.51 15.18
CA MET A 5 -1.10 -18.12 15.39
C MET A 5 -0.59 -17.54 14.06
N PRO A 6 -1.39 -16.78 13.31
CA PRO A 6 -0.93 -16.16 12.07
C PRO A 6 -0.19 -14.84 12.33
N VAL A 7 0.80 -14.54 11.48
CA VAL A 7 1.46 -13.23 11.40
C VAL A 7 1.55 -12.83 9.93
N ALA A 8 1.13 -11.61 9.61
CA ALA A 8 1.24 -11.07 8.27
C ALA A 8 2.61 -10.42 8.08
N THR A 9 3.58 -11.19 7.61
CA THR A 9 4.95 -10.74 7.37
C THR A 9 5.06 -9.87 6.12
N VAL A 10 5.87 -8.82 6.18
CA VAL A 10 6.28 -8.00 5.02
C VAL A 10 7.77 -8.14 4.76
N GLY A 11 8.29 -7.51 3.70
CA GLY A 11 9.71 -7.56 3.38
C GLY A 11 10.61 -6.93 4.46
N VAL A 12 11.88 -7.35 4.49
CA VAL A 12 12.91 -6.80 5.39
C VAL A 12 13.06 -5.30 5.14
N ASP A 13 13.08 -4.51 6.22
CA ASP A 13 13.12 -3.03 6.20
C ASP A 13 11.95 -2.36 5.45
N ARG A 14 10.84 -3.08 5.21
CA ARG A 14 9.64 -2.56 4.52
C ARG A 14 8.56 -2.12 5.51
N GLY A 15 8.92 -1.22 6.43
CA GLY A 15 7.97 -0.61 7.36
C GLY A 15 6.83 0.15 6.65
N ASP A 16 7.12 0.71 5.46
CA ASP A 16 6.14 1.31 4.57
C ASP A 16 5.07 0.30 4.11
N ASN A 17 5.49 -0.89 3.70
CA ASN A 17 4.57 -1.97 3.32
C ASN A 17 3.73 -2.45 4.51
N ALA A 18 4.31 -2.53 5.71
CA ALA A 18 3.56 -2.86 6.93
C ALA A 18 2.46 -1.83 7.21
N ALA A 19 2.78 -0.54 7.09
CA ALA A 19 1.79 0.53 7.26
C ALA A 19 0.68 0.47 6.20
N VAL A 20 1.03 0.23 4.94
CA VAL A 20 0.06 0.07 3.84
C VAL A 20 -0.83 -1.15 4.06
N LEU A 21 -0.30 -2.25 4.59
CA LEU A 21 -1.08 -3.43 4.95
C LEU A 21 -2.06 -3.14 6.10
N ALA A 22 -1.60 -2.43 7.14
CA ALA A 22 -2.44 -2.03 8.26
C ALA A 22 -3.57 -1.09 7.80
N ILE A 23 -3.27 -0.10 6.96
CA ILE A 23 -4.29 0.82 6.39
C ILE A 23 -5.33 0.04 5.59
N GLN A 24 -4.93 -0.98 4.82
CA GLN A 24 -5.87 -1.83 4.10
C GLN A 24 -6.84 -2.57 5.02
N MET A 25 -6.37 -3.04 6.18
CA MET A 25 -7.23 -3.68 7.17
C MET A 25 -8.21 -2.68 7.80
N LEU A 26 -7.73 -1.48 8.16
CA LEU A 26 -8.57 -0.42 8.74
C LEU A 26 -9.62 0.11 7.76
N ALA A 27 -9.25 0.26 6.48
CA ALA A 27 -10.13 0.74 5.42
C ALA A 27 -11.35 -0.18 5.17
N LEU A 28 -11.33 -1.44 5.65
CA LEU A 28 -12.50 -2.32 5.59
C LEU A 28 -13.68 -1.80 6.42
N SER A 29 -13.40 -0.97 7.44
CA SER A 29 -14.42 -0.43 8.36
C SER A 29 -14.50 1.10 8.34
N ASP A 30 -13.61 1.77 7.61
CA ASP A 30 -13.56 3.23 7.48
C ASP A 30 -13.60 3.64 6.00
N ILE A 31 -14.74 4.15 5.56
CA ILE A 31 -15.00 4.50 4.15
C ILE A 31 -14.24 5.75 3.68
N ASP A 32 -14.00 6.71 4.58
CA ASP A 32 -13.19 7.89 4.25
C ASP A 32 -11.73 7.46 4.05
N LEU A 33 -11.21 6.64 4.95
CA LEU A 33 -9.88 6.07 4.82
C LEU A 33 -9.73 5.23 3.55
N ALA A 34 -10.75 4.42 3.21
CA ALA A 34 -10.77 3.64 1.98
C ALA A 34 -10.68 4.52 0.72
N SER A 35 -11.44 5.63 0.69
CA SER A 35 -11.40 6.60 -0.40
C SER A 35 -10.02 7.24 -0.55
N ARG A 36 -9.47 7.74 0.57
CA ARG A 36 -8.13 8.35 0.61
C ARG A 36 -7.04 7.37 0.18
N PHE A 37 -7.15 6.12 0.59
CA PHE A 37 -6.20 5.08 0.22
C PHE A 37 -6.30 4.68 -1.26
N ALA A 38 -7.51 4.64 -1.82
CA ALA A 38 -7.71 4.43 -3.25
C ALA A 38 -7.05 5.56 -4.08
N GLU A 39 -7.22 6.80 -3.65
CA GLU A 39 -6.60 7.96 -4.31
C GLU A 39 -5.07 7.91 -4.21
N TRP A 40 -4.53 7.57 -3.04
CA TRP A 40 -3.09 7.38 -2.85
C TRP A 40 -2.51 6.28 -3.76
N ARG A 41 -3.25 5.18 -4.02
CA ARG A 41 -2.79 4.17 -4.99
C ARG A 41 -2.76 4.73 -6.40
N LYS A 42 -3.78 5.46 -6.82
CA LYS A 42 -3.84 6.09 -8.16
C LYS A 42 -2.68 7.06 -8.36
N SER A 43 -2.37 7.90 -7.37
CA SER A 43 -1.28 8.86 -7.47
C SER A 43 0.08 8.17 -7.63
N ARG A 44 0.29 7.00 -7.00
CA ARG A 44 1.51 6.22 -7.20
C ARG A 44 1.64 5.66 -8.60
N THR A 45 0.54 5.13 -9.16
CA THR A 45 0.52 4.65 -10.55
C THR A 45 0.82 5.80 -11.52
N ALA A 46 0.17 6.95 -11.34
CA ALA A 46 0.40 8.13 -12.16
C ALA A 46 1.87 8.59 -12.12
N ARG A 47 2.50 8.55 -10.93
CA ARG A 47 3.93 8.89 -10.80
C ARG A 47 4.83 7.96 -11.61
N VAL A 48 4.60 6.64 -11.56
CA VAL A 48 5.41 5.70 -12.34
C VAL A 48 5.27 5.92 -13.85
N ILE A 49 4.06 6.25 -14.32
CA ILE A 49 3.81 6.58 -15.73
C ILE A 49 4.58 7.85 -16.12
N ALA A 50 4.50 8.90 -15.30
CA ALA A 50 5.23 10.15 -15.54
C ALA A 50 6.76 9.94 -15.52
N ASP A 51 7.27 9.12 -14.61
CA ASP A 51 8.69 8.77 -14.54
C ASP A 51 9.12 8.04 -15.83
N ASP A 52 8.32 7.09 -16.35
CA ASP A 52 8.59 6.39 -17.62
C ASP A 52 8.58 7.33 -18.84
N GLU A 53 7.64 8.26 -18.90
CA GLU A 53 7.59 9.28 -19.96
C GLU A 53 8.85 10.16 -19.94
N SER A 54 9.31 10.57 -18.75
CA SER A 54 10.49 11.43 -18.59
C SER A 54 11.81 10.77 -19.02
N LEU A 55 11.88 9.43 -18.98
CA LEU A 55 13.07 8.67 -19.38
C LEU A 55 13.16 8.44 -20.90
N ARG A 56 12.08 8.71 -21.64
CA ARG A 56 12.01 8.52 -23.10
C ARG A 56 12.36 9.78 -23.89
N GLU A 57 12.48 10.93 -23.21
CA GLU A 57 12.97 12.21 -23.74
C GLU A 57 14.50 12.30 -23.62
#